data_AF-A0AA39QSL1-F1
#
_entry.id   AF-A0AA39QSL1-F1
#
_cell.length_a   1.000
_cell.length_b   1.000
_cell.length_c   1.000
_cell.angle_alpha   90.00
_cell.angle_beta   90.00
_cell.angle_gamma   90.00
#
_symmetry.space_group_name_H-M   'P 1'
#
loop_
_entity.id
_entity.type
_entity.pdbx_description
1 polymer ?
#
loop_
_entity_poly.entity_id
_entity_poly.type
_entity_poly.pdbx_seq_one_letter_code
_entity_poly.pdbx_strand_id
1 'polypeptide(L)'
;MGFFTRWTSKGGQVLFCFDIPLILRDRLQTLFLLPTIIPKLSDIYVPHMLVIDEIIKLFDRSVWSLRNVIRATEMNRPGTIQQEPNFPLLHDYTRHTIHSSESLDVAIDTMAGILSQHKWFLDAGRSYIDIDPIVLRRTRQHLLFQIQMMRSLRARSKANEARLRNEIDSAFNMIAQYDSKTMVRISGAVQNDSTAMKTIAVLTLTFLPATFVSAVFSMTFFNFTPGNEAHPEAWVVSEKIWIYWVISLPLTIVTILFWFMWRRKFEGR
;
A
#
# COMPACT_ATOMS: atom_id res chain seq x y z
N MET A 1 -21.53 21.51 7.78
CA MET A 1 -21.92 22.94 7.76
C MET A 1 -23.31 23.04 7.18
N GLY A 2 -24.19 23.79 7.82
CA GLY A 2 -25.56 24.04 7.34
C GLY A 2 -25.82 25.52 7.18
N PHE A 3 -26.55 25.91 6.13
CA PHE A 3 -26.94 27.30 5.88
C PHE A 3 -28.43 27.36 5.64
N PHE A 4 -29.12 28.24 6.38
CA PHE A 4 -30.55 28.43 6.25
C PHE A 4 -30.87 29.91 6.21
N THR A 5 -31.70 30.33 5.25
CA THR A 5 -32.04 31.74 5.09
C THR A 5 -33.52 31.95 5.32
N ARG A 6 -33.83 32.95 6.15
CA ARG A 6 -35.20 33.40 6.41
C ARG A 6 -35.38 34.83 5.95
N TRP A 7 -36.48 35.07 5.24
CA TRP A 7 -36.94 36.38 4.77
C TRP A 7 -38.01 36.91 5.71
N THR A 8 -38.01 38.22 5.93
CA THR A 8 -39.06 38.92 6.67
C THR A 8 -39.93 39.74 5.72
N SER A 9 -41.20 39.96 6.07
CA SER A 9 -42.14 40.75 5.27
C SER A 9 -41.74 42.22 5.10
N LYS A 10 -40.80 42.71 5.92
CA LYS A 10 -40.23 44.07 5.84
C LYS A 10 -38.96 44.16 4.97
N GLY A 11 -38.62 43.09 4.22
CA GLY A 11 -37.44 43.05 3.36
C GLY A 11 -36.12 42.73 4.07
N GLY A 12 -36.14 42.45 5.38
CA GLY A 12 -34.96 41.99 6.10
C GLY A 12 -34.68 40.50 5.85
N GLN A 13 -33.41 40.14 5.74
CA GLN A 13 -32.93 38.77 5.53
C GLN A 13 -32.07 38.33 6.72
N VAL A 14 -32.23 37.09 7.18
CA VAL A 14 -31.40 36.48 8.23
C VAL A 14 -30.83 35.17 7.69
N LEU A 15 -29.50 35.07 7.69
CA LEU A 15 -28.76 33.86 7.34
C LEU A 15 -28.29 33.15 8.62
N PHE A 16 -28.82 31.96 8.86
CA PHE A 16 -28.40 31.05 9.91
C PHE A 16 -27.27 30.15 9.39
N CYS A 17 -26.27 29.99 10.25
CA CYS A 17 -24.98 29.41 9.93
C CYS A 17 -24.63 28.37 11.00
N PHE A 18 -24.64 27.09 10.63
CA PHE A 18 -24.41 25.96 11.52
C PHE A 18 -23.07 25.28 11.24
N ASP A 19 -22.35 24.92 12.32
CA ASP A 19 -21.06 24.21 12.27
C ASP A 19 -19.99 24.90 11.43
N ILE A 20 -19.95 26.23 11.47
CA ILE A 20 -19.01 27.03 10.69
C ILE A 20 -17.67 27.19 11.44
N PRO A 21 -16.53 26.88 10.78
CA PRO A 21 -15.20 27.14 11.34
C PRO A 21 -14.99 28.62 11.64
N LEU A 22 -14.28 28.94 12.73
CA LEU A 22 -14.02 30.33 13.17
C LEU A 22 -13.48 31.22 12.03
N ILE A 23 -12.51 30.71 11.26
CA ILE A 23 -11.92 31.42 10.12
C ILE A 23 -12.98 31.81 9.07
N LEU A 24 -13.95 30.92 8.81
CA LEU A 24 -15.02 31.20 7.86
C LEU A 24 -16.04 32.19 8.45
N ARG A 25 -16.34 32.09 9.75
CA ARG A 25 -17.22 33.03 10.45
C ARG A 25 -16.70 34.46 10.34
N ASP A 26 -15.45 34.70 10.71
CA ASP A 26 -14.86 36.04 10.77
C ASP A 26 -14.81 36.68 9.37
N ARG A 27 -14.51 35.86 8.35
CA ARG A 27 -14.55 36.27 6.94
C ARG A 27 -15.95 36.65 6.49
N LEU A 28 -16.95 35.83 6.77
CA LEU A 28 -18.33 36.12 6.38
C LEU A 28 -18.84 37.39 7.07
N GLN A 29 -18.57 37.57 8.36
CA GLN A 29 -18.93 38.80 9.08
C GLN A 29 -18.32 40.04 8.43
N THR A 30 -17.03 39.98 8.08
CA THR A 30 -16.35 41.08 7.39
C THR A 30 -16.95 41.34 6.01
N LEU A 31 -17.22 40.29 5.24
CA LEU A 31 -17.78 40.38 3.89
C LEU A 31 -19.19 41.00 3.90
N PHE A 32 -20.07 40.56 4.79
CA PHE A 32 -21.45 41.07 4.85
C PHE A 32 -21.55 42.53 5.33
N LEU A 33 -20.51 43.06 5.97
CA LEU A 33 -20.42 44.47 6.39
C LEU A 33 -19.83 45.40 5.31
N LEU A 34 -19.39 44.86 4.15
CA LEU A 34 -18.77 45.68 3.10
C LEU A 34 -19.80 46.63 2.44
N PRO A 35 -19.48 47.94 2.32
CA PRO A 35 -20.37 48.94 1.70
C PRO A 35 -20.77 48.62 0.25
N THR A 36 -19.95 47.87 -0.47
CA THR A 36 -20.19 47.44 -1.86
C THR A 36 -21.15 46.25 -1.97
N ILE A 37 -21.39 45.54 -0.86
CA ILE A 37 -22.23 44.34 -0.79
C ILE A 37 -23.61 44.67 -0.25
N ILE A 38 -23.72 45.58 0.72
CA ILE A 38 -24.99 45.96 1.36
C ILE A 38 -26.11 46.27 0.34
N PRO A 39 -25.89 47.05 -0.73
CA PRO A 39 -26.95 47.37 -1.72
C PRO A 39 -27.41 46.16 -2.54
N LYS A 40 -26.59 45.10 -2.61
CA LYS A 40 -26.87 43.88 -3.38
C LYS A 40 -27.60 42.81 -2.57
N LEU A 41 -27.70 42.98 -1.24
CA LEU A 41 -28.41 42.07 -0.35
C LEU A 41 -29.94 42.10 -0.54
N SER A 42 -30.45 42.99 -1.40
CA SER A 42 -31.85 42.98 -1.84
C SER A 42 -32.22 41.72 -2.62
N ASP A 43 -31.25 41.05 -3.26
CA ASP A 43 -31.45 39.74 -3.88
C ASP A 43 -31.26 38.61 -2.84
N ILE A 44 -32.34 37.86 -2.68
CA ILE A 44 -32.52 36.68 -1.82
C ILE A 44 -31.34 35.70 -1.89
N TYR A 45 -30.74 35.49 -3.07
CA TYR A 45 -29.68 34.50 -3.28
C TYR A 45 -28.26 35.07 -3.17
N VAL A 46 -28.07 36.38 -3.03
CA VAL A 46 -26.74 37.00 -2.91
C VAL A 46 -25.99 36.50 -1.66
N PRO A 47 -26.61 36.33 -0.49
CA PRO A 47 -25.90 35.74 0.65
C PRO A 47 -25.43 34.31 0.44
N HIS A 48 -26.23 33.48 -0.25
CA HIS A 48 -25.82 32.13 -0.63
C HIS A 48 -24.64 32.17 -1.60
N MET A 49 -24.68 33.06 -2.59
CA MET A 49 -23.59 33.30 -3.54
C MET A 49 -22.28 33.63 -2.81
N LEU A 50 -22.30 34.57 -1.85
CA LEU A 50 -21.11 34.98 -1.10
C LEU A 50 -20.56 33.87 -0.19
N VAL A 51 -21.45 33.12 0.47
CA VAL A 51 -21.06 31.98 1.29
C VAL A 51 -20.37 30.91 0.43
N ILE A 52 -20.94 30.60 -0.72
CA ILE A 52 -20.39 29.59 -1.65
C ILE A 52 -19.00 30.00 -2.12
N ASP A 53 -18.73 31.30 -2.37
CA ASP A 53 -17.39 31.77 -2.75
C ASP A 53 -16.33 31.44 -1.69
N GLU A 54 -16.66 31.59 -0.41
CA GLU A 54 -15.72 31.23 0.66
C GLU A 54 -15.61 29.70 0.85
N ILE A 55 -16.71 28.96 0.67
CA ILE A 55 -16.70 27.50 0.72
C ILE A 55 -15.82 26.91 -0.40
N ILE A 56 -15.91 27.45 -1.62
CA ILE A 56 -15.07 27.04 -2.76
C ILE A 56 -13.59 27.20 -2.40
N LYS A 57 -13.20 28.30 -1.75
CA LYS A 57 -11.81 28.52 -1.32
C LYS A 57 -11.36 27.49 -0.28
N LEU A 58 -12.24 27.06 0.61
CA LEU A 58 -11.93 25.99 1.57
C LEU A 58 -11.75 24.64 0.89
N PHE A 59 -12.65 24.29 -0.04
CA PHE A 59 -12.52 23.07 -0.83
C PHE A 59 -11.28 23.05 -1.70
N ASP A 60 -10.96 24.17 -2.35
CA ASP A 60 -9.73 24.31 -3.13
C ASP A 60 -8.51 24.02 -2.24
N ARG A 61 -8.37 24.70 -1.10
CA ARG A 61 -7.27 24.43 -0.16
C ARG A 61 -7.18 22.98 0.28
N SER A 62 -8.31 22.33 0.58
CA SER A 62 -8.37 20.92 0.97
C SER A 62 -7.90 19.97 -0.14
N VAL A 63 -8.36 20.20 -1.38
CA VAL A 63 -7.94 19.40 -2.54
C VAL A 63 -6.46 19.59 -2.84
N TRP A 64 -5.95 20.83 -2.70
CA TRP A 64 -4.53 21.14 -2.88
C TRP A 64 -3.65 20.54 -1.78
N SER A 65 -4.08 20.56 -0.52
CA SER A 65 -3.31 19.93 0.57
C SER A 65 -3.17 18.44 0.38
N LEU A 66 -4.26 17.73 0.01
CA LEU A 66 -4.21 16.30 -0.29
C LEU A 66 -3.26 15.99 -1.44
N ARG A 67 -3.36 16.75 -2.55
CA ARG A 67 -2.44 16.59 -3.67
C ARG A 67 -0.97 16.81 -3.26
N ASN A 68 -0.69 17.81 -2.43
CA ASN A 68 0.68 18.11 -2.01
C ASN A 68 1.27 16.95 -1.21
N VAL A 69 0.46 16.34 -0.34
CA VAL A 69 0.87 15.18 0.45
C VAL A 69 1.08 13.94 -0.43
N ILE A 70 0.20 13.68 -1.40
CA ILE A 70 0.37 12.60 -2.39
C ILE A 70 1.66 12.84 -3.18
N ARG A 71 1.87 14.05 -3.70
CA ARG A 71 3.06 14.42 -4.46
C ARG A 71 4.35 14.28 -3.64
N ALA A 72 4.33 14.65 -2.36
CA ALA A 72 5.47 14.47 -1.48
C ALA A 72 5.82 12.98 -1.33
N THR A 73 4.80 12.11 -1.30
CA THR A 73 4.98 10.65 -1.26
C THR A 73 5.58 10.13 -2.57
N GLU A 74 5.06 10.58 -3.72
CA GLU A 74 5.60 10.25 -5.06
C GLU A 74 7.07 10.69 -5.22
N MET A 75 7.45 11.84 -4.65
CA MET A 75 8.82 12.37 -4.73
C MET A 75 9.79 11.64 -3.79
N ASN A 76 9.31 11.15 -2.66
CA ASN A 76 10.10 10.42 -1.68
C ASN A 76 10.10 8.91 -1.95
N ARG A 77 9.89 8.50 -3.20
CA ARG A 77 10.00 7.08 -3.57
C ARG A 77 11.36 6.55 -3.17
N PRO A 78 11.42 5.47 -2.37
CA PRO A 78 12.70 4.93 -1.93
C PRO A 78 13.48 4.48 -3.15
N GLY A 79 14.64 5.12 -3.40
CA GLY A 79 15.55 4.73 -4.48
C GLY A 79 16.20 3.36 -4.26
N THR A 80 16.04 2.79 -3.06
CA THR A 80 16.52 1.47 -2.66
C THR A 80 15.38 0.67 -2.03
N ILE A 81 15.23 -0.58 -2.47
CA ILE A 81 14.10 -1.47 -2.13
C ILE A 81 14.06 -1.85 -0.63
N GLN A 82 15.11 -1.54 0.14
CA GLN A 82 15.17 -1.83 1.59
C GLN A 82 14.26 -0.95 2.45
N GLN A 83 13.75 0.17 1.94
CA GLN A 83 12.77 0.98 2.66
C GLN A 83 11.36 0.60 2.21
N GLU A 84 10.63 -0.09 3.10
CA GLU A 84 9.23 -0.41 2.84
C GLU A 84 8.37 0.86 2.79
N PRO A 85 7.46 0.97 1.80
CA PRO A 85 6.46 2.03 1.76
C PRO A 85 5.58 2.03 3.02
N ASN A 86 5.25 3.22 3.52
CA ASN A 86 4.33 3.35 4.66
C ASN A 86 2.87 3.16 4.20
N PHE A 87 2.43 1.90 4.09
CA PHE A 87 1.06 1.55 3.68
C PHE A 87 -0.05 2.11 4.57
N PRO A 88 0.07 2.13 5.92
CA PRO A 88 -0.92 2.79 6.77
C PRO A 88 -1.14 4.25 6.40
N LEU A 89 -0.06 4.98 6.14
CA LEU A 89 -0.13 6.38 5.74
C LEU A 89 -0.76 6.57 4.35
N LEU A 90 -0.41 5.71 3.38
CA LEU A 90 -1.04 5.69 2.05
C LEU A 90 -2.55 5.39 2.14
N HIS A 91 -2.94 4.52 3.06
CA HIS A 91 -4.34 4.21 3.32
C HIS A 91 -5.09 5.41 3.91
N ASP A 92 -4.51 6.11 4.89
CA ASP A 92 -5.10 7.33 5.45
C ASP A 92 -5.28 8.41 4.38
N TYR A 93 -4.29 8.61 3.51
CA TYR A 93 -4.42 9.52 2.37
C TYR A 93 -5.53 9.12 1.41
N THR A 94 -5.72 7.82 1.19
CA THR A 94 -6.80 7.28 0.36
C THR A 94 -8.15 7.61 0.99
N ARG A 95 -8.31 7.33 2.28
CA ARG A 95 -9.54 7.65 3.03
C ARG A 95 -9.89 9.14 2.95
N HIS A 96 -8.91 10.02 3.19
CA HIS A 96 -9.15 11.47 3.13
C HIS A 96 -9.46 11.96 1.71
N THR A 97 -8.84 11.37 0.68
CA THR A 97 -9.12 11.72 -0.72
C THR A 97 -10.51 11.28 -1.17
N ILE A 98 -10.95 10.10 -0.74
CA ILE A 98 -12.32 9.61 -0.97
C ILE A 98 -13.33 10.52 -0.27
N HIS A 99 -13.13 10.83 1.01
CA HIS A 99 -14.04 11.69 1.76
C HIS A 99 -14.10 13.12 1.18
N SER A 100 -12.96 13.69 0.76
CA SER A 100 -12.94 15.00 0.09
C SER A 100 -13.72 14.97 -1.23
N SER A 101 -13.64 13.86 -1.97
CA SER A 101 -14.37 13.63 -3.22
C SER A 101 -15.88 13.53 -3.00
N GLU A 102 -16.31 12.77 -2.00
CA GLU A 102 -17.71 12.64 -1.60
C GLU A 102 -18.30 13.96 -1.14
N SER A 103 -17.56 14.70 -0.29
CA SER A 103 -17.97 16.03 0.18
C SER A 103 -18.16 17.03 -0.96
N LEU A 104 -17.33 16.95 -2.00
CA LEU A 104 -17.46 17.76 -3.22
C LEU A 104 -18.72 17.39 -4.01
N ASP A 105 -19.06 16.10 -4.14
CA ASP A 105 -20.28 15.66 -4.83
C ASP A 105 -21.53 16.19 -4.12
N VAL A 106 -21.63 16.02 -2.79
CA VAL A 106 -22.74 16.54 -1.99
C VAL A 106 -22.87 18.07 -2.12
N ALA A 107 -21.74 18.79 -2.12
CA ALA A 107 -21.74 20.24 -2.28
C ALA A 107 -22.18 20.67 -3.70
N ILE A 108 -21.75 19.97 -4.76
CA ILE A 108 -22.19 20.21 -6.14
C ILE A 108 -23.70 20.02 -6.25
N ASP A 109 -24.23 18.92 -5.71
CA ASP A 109 -25.67 18.62 -5.76
C ASP A 109 -26.48 19.65 -4.98
N THR A 110 -25.99 20.06 -3.79
CA THR A 110 -26.61 21.12 -3.00
C THR A 110 -26.66 22.44 -3.78
N MET A 111 -25.55 22.83 -4.43
CA MET A 111 -25.48 24.05 -5.23
C MET A 111 -26.36 23.98 -6.49
N ALA A 112 -26.47 22.80 -7.12
CA ALA A 112 -27.40 22.58 -8.22
C ALA A 112 -28.86 22.73 -7.76
N GLY A 113 -29.19 22.28 -6.55
CA GLY A 113 -30.47 22.53 -5.89
C GLY A 113 -30.74 24.02 -5.63
N ILE A 114 -29.75 24.77 -5.15
CA ILE A 114 -29.88 26.23 -4.98
C ILE A 114 -30.14 26.92 -6.33
N LEU A 115 -29.44 26.52 -7.38
CA LEU A 115 -29.65 27.07 -8.73
C LEU A 115 -31.05 26.73 -9.28
N SER A 116 -31.55 25.52 -9.04
CA SER A 116 -32.88 25.12 -9.49
C SER A 116 -33.98 25.88 -8.74
N GLN A 117 -33.83 26.08 -7.43
CA GLN A 117 -34.71 26.92 -6.62
C GLN A 117 -34.67 28.39 -7.04
N HIS A 118 -33.49 28.92 -7.34
CA HIS A 118 -33.34 30.27 -7.90
C HIS A 118 -34.10 30.38 -9.23
N LYS A 119 -33.96 29.40 -10.13
CA LYS A 119 -34.72 29.37 -11.39
C LYS A 119 -36.23 29.32 -11.15
N TRP A 120 -36.71 28.45 -10.25
CA TRP A 120 -38.12 28.36 -9.89
C TRP A 120 -38.65 29.69 -9.35
N PHE A 121 -37.87 30.37 -8.49
CA PHE A 121 -38.22 31.66 -7.95
C PHE A 121 -38.34 32.73 -9.03
N LEU A 122 -37.42 32.75 -10.01
CA LEU A 122 -37.52 33.64 -11.18
C LEU A 122 -38.77 33.37 -12.02
N ASP A 123 -39.09 32.10 -12.23
CA ASP A 123 -40.22 31.68 -13.07
C ASP A 123 -41.57 31.96 -12.37
N ALA A 124 -41.64 31.81 -11.04
CA ALA A 124 -42.83 32.05 -10.22
C ALA A 124 -43.03 33.53 -9.82
N GLY A 125 -41.96 34.33 -9.80
CA GLY A 125 -41.90 35.63 -9.12
C GLY A 125 -42.22 36.87 -9.95
N ARG A 126 -42.83 36.77 -11.14
CA ARG A 126 -43.09 37.94 -12.01
C ARG A 126 -44.00 39.04 -11.43
N SER A 127 -44.62 38.85 -10.25
CA SER A 127 -45.62 39.80 -9.71
C SER A 127 -45.35 40.40 -8.32
N TYR A 128 -44.29 40.05 -7.57
CA TYR A 128 -44.22 40.41 -6.14
C TYR A 128 -43.01 41.22 -5.66
N ILE A 129 -41.92 41.36 -6.43
CA ILE A 129 -40.73 42.10 -5.97
C ILE A 129 -40.08 42.89 -7.11
N ASP A 130 -39.86 44.19 -6.88
CA ASP A 130 -39.25 45.17 -7.80
C ASP A 130 -37.70 45.01 -7.86
N ILE A 131 -37.21 43.78 -8.04
CA ILE A 131 -35.76 43.52 -8.12
C ILE A 131 -35.30 43.69 -9.57
N ASP A 132 -34.22 44.45 -9.77
CA ASP A 132 -33.59 44.66 -11.07
C ASP A 132 -33.27 43.31 -11.77
N PRO A 133 -33.85 43.03 -12.96
CA PRO A 133 -33.59 41.82 -13.74
C PRO A 133 -32.10 41.57 -14.03
N ILE A 134 -31.29 42.63 -14.08
CA ILE A 134 -29.84 42.54 -14.29
C ILE A 134 -29.15 41.86 -13.10
N VAL A 135 -29.57 42.19 -11.88
CA VAL A 135 -29.02 41.61 -10.64
C VAL A 135 -29.34 40.11 -10.59
N LEU A 136 -30.60 39.74 -10.83
CA LEU A 136 -31.05 38.34 -10.89
C LEU A 136 -30.27 37.52 -11.92
N ARG A 137 -30.05 38.08 -13.12
CA ARG A 137 -29.27 37.41 -14.17
C ARG A 137 -27.81 37.23 -13.77
N ARG A 138 -27.22 38.24 -13.11
CA ARG A 138 -25.84 38.19 -12.62
C ARG A 138 -25.68 37.13 -11.53
N THR A 139 -26.59 37.08 -10.57
CA THR A 139 -26.61 36.05 -9.51
C THR A 139 -26.66 34.65 -10.11
N ARG A 140 -27.56 34.41 -11.07
CA ARG A 140 -27.64 33.12 -11.79
C ARG A 140 -26.33 32.75 -12.50
N GLN A 141 -25.72 33.68 -13.21
CA GLN A 141 -24.47 33.45 -13.92
C GLN A 141 -23.32 33.12 -12.95
N HIS A 142 -23.28 33.80 -11.80
CA HIS A 142 -22.29 33.54 -10.77
C HIS A 142 -22.47 32.17 -10.13
N LEU A 143 -23.71 31.78 -9.78
CA LEU A 143 -24.02 30.44 -9.25
C LEU A 143 -23.61 29.33 -10.24
N LEU A 144 -23.88 29.52 -11.53
CA LEU A 144 -23.44 28.60 -12.58
C LEU A 144 -21.90 28.47 -12.63
N PHE A 145 -21.20 29.60 -12.56
CA PHE A 145 -19.74 29.62 -12.51
C PHE A 145 -19.20 28.90 -11.27
N GLN A 146 -19.79 29.14 -10.10
CA GLN A 146 -19.43 28.47 -8.85
C GLN A 146 -19.62 26.95 -8.92
N ILE A 147 -20.72 26.47 -9.50
CA ILE A 147 -20.95 25.03 -9.74
C ILE A 147 -19.85 24.47 -10.65
N GLN A 148 -19.50 25.19 -11.72
CA GLN A 148 -18.44 24.75 -12.63
C GLN A 148 -17.07 24.68 -11.92
N MET A 149 -16.78 25.63 -11.02
CA MET A 149 -15.56 25.62 -10.19
C MET A 149 -15.55 24.42 -9.23
N MET A 150 -16.69 24.09 -8.61
CA MET A 150 -16.77 22.91 -7.76
C MET A 150 -16.60 21.61 -8.55
N ARG A 151 -17.16 21.52 -9.76
CA ARG A 151 -16.94 20.38 -10.67
C ARG A 151 -15.48 20.22 -11.08
N SER A 152 -14.78 21.32 -11.33
CA SER A 152 -13.35 21.26 -11.66
C SER A 152 -12.50 20.81 -10.46
N LEU A 153 -12.84 21.25 -9.24
CA LEU A 153 -12.23 20.72 -8.00
C LEU A 153 -12.52 19.23 -7.82
N ARG A 154 -13.75 18.77 -8.08
CA ARG A 154 -14.13 17.36 -8.04
C ARG A 154 -13.33 16.52 -9.03
N ALA A 155 -13.19 16.99 -10.27
CA ALA A 155 -12.38 16.32 -11.28
C ALA A 155 -10.91 16.23 -10.85
N ARG A 156 -10.35 17.29 -10.25
CA ARG A 156 -8.99 17.26 -9.67
C ARG A 156 -8.89 16.27 -8.51
N SER A 157 -9.90 16.19 -7.65
CA SER A 157 -9.94 15.20 -6.56
C SER A 157 -9.94 13.76 -7.10
N LYS A 158 -10.73 13.46 -8.16
CA LYS A 158 -10.68 12.14 -8.86
C LYS A 158 -9.30 11.85 -9.43
N ALA A 159 -8.66 12.85 -10.05
CA ALA A 159 -7.32 12.66 -10.60
C ALA A 159 -6.28 12.38 -9.51
N ASN A 160 -6.40 13.02 -8.33
CA ASN A 160 -5.54 12.74 -7.18
C ASN A 160 -5.76 11.31 -6.64
N GLU A 161 -7.01 10.85 -6.58
CA GLU A 161 -7.34 9.48 -6.18
C GLU A 161 -6.70 8.45 -7.12
N ALA A 162 -6.83 8.65 -8.43
CA ALA A 162 -6.22 7.77 -9.43
C ALA A 162 -4.68 7.75 -9.32
N ARG A 163 -4.06 8.90 -9.06
CA ARG A 163 -2.60 8.99 -8.83
C ARG A 163 -2.18 8.22 -7.60
N LEU A 164 -2.88 8.40 -6.48
CA LEU A 164 -2.58 7.68 -5.24
C LEU A 164 -2.76 6.17 -5.39
N ARG A 165 -3.79 5.72 -6.13
CA ARG A 165 -3.99 4.31 -6.45
C ARG A 165 -2.83 3.74 -7.25
N ASN A 166 -2.41 4.43 -8.31
CA ASN A 166 -1.24 4.02 -9.09
C ASN A 166 0.03 3.94 -8.24
N GLU A 167 0.20 4.85 -7.27
CA GLU A 167 1.34 4.79 -6.34
C GLU A 167 1.31 3.54 -5.46
N ILE A 168 0.14 3.23 -4.89
CA ILE A 168 -0.05 2.03 -4.06
C ILE A 168 0.22 0.76 -4.88
N ASP A 169 -0.32 0.67 -6.10
CA ASP A 169 -0.11 -0.48 -6.99
C ASP A 169 1.37 -0.62 -7.37
N SER A 170 2.05 0.49 -7.65
CA SER A 170 3.49 0.49 -7.93
C SER A 170 4.30 0.01 -6.73
N ALA A 171 3.95 0.44 -5.51
CA ALA A 171 4.58 0.00 -4.27
C ALA A 171 4.43 -1.51 -4.06
N PHE A 172 3.22 -2.05 -4.21
CA PHE A 172 2.97 -3.50 -4.10
C PHE A 172 3.74 -4.30 -5.15
N ASN A 173 3.73 -3.86 -6.41
CA ASN A 173 4.48 -4.52 -7.48
C ASN A 173 5.98 -4.53 -7.21
N MET A 174 6.53 -3.47 -6.62
CA MET A 174 7.95 -3.40 -6.26
C MET A 174 8.31 -4.42 -5.17
N ILE A 175 7.48 -4.55 -4.14
CA ILE A 175 7.67 -5.55 -3.06
C ILE A 175 7.55 -6.96 -3.60
N ALA A 176 6.53 -7.25 -4.41
CA ALA A 176 6.34 -8.57 -5.01
C ALA A 176 7.56 -8.98 -5.88
N GLN A 177 8.13 -8.04 -6.65
CA GLN A 177 9.34 -8.28 -7.41
C GLN A 177 10.57 -8.51 -6.52
N TYR A 178 10.66 -7.81 -5.39
CA TYR A 178 11.73 -7.99 -4.42
C TYR A 178 11.67 -9.36 -3.78
N ASP A 179 10.52 -9.74 -3.25
CA ASP A 179 10.28 -11.04 -2.62
C ASP A 179 10.55 -12.17 -3.59
N SER A 180 10.14 -12.03 -4.85
CA SER A 180 10.46 -12.99 -5.91
C SER A 180 11.97 -13.15 -6.11
N LYS A 181 12.73 -12.05 -6.20
CA LYS A 181 14.20 -12.10 -6.32
C LYS A 181 14.87 -12.71 -5.10
N THR A 182 14.38 -12.38 -3.91
CA THR A 182 14.87 -12.93 -2.64
C THR A 182 14.58 -14.43 -2.56
N MET A 183 13.38 -14.86 -2.92
CA MET A 183 13.00 -16.27 -2.99
C MET A 183 13.85 -17.06 -3.99
N VAL A 184 14.15 -16.49 -5.16
CA VAL A 184 15.06 -17.13 -6.13
C VAL A 184 16.47 -17.29 -5.55
N ARG A 185 16.98 -16.28 -4.83
CA ARG A 185 18.29 -16.36 -4.16
C ARG A 185 18.29 -17.40 -3.04
N ILE A 186 17.25 -17.44 -2.21
CA ILE A 186 17.06 -18.44 -1.16
C ILE A 186 17.00 -19.84 -1.79
N SER A 187 16.20 -20.03 -2.84
CA SER A 187 16.09 -21.31 -3.54
C SER A 187 17.42 -21.77 -4.12
N GLY A 188 18.23 -20.85 -4.67
CA GLY A 188 19.58 -21.16 -5.13
C GLY A 188 20.51 -21.60 -4.00
N ALA A 189 20.47 -20.91 -2.86
CA ALA A 189 21.23 -21.29 -1.67
C ALA A 189 20.78 -22.65 -1.12
N VAL A 190 19.47 -22.91 -1.04
CA VAL A 190 18.89 -24.20 -0.65
C VAL A 190 19.28 -25.32 -1.60
N GLN A 191 19.36 -25.04 -2.92
CA GLN A 191 19.80 -26.03 -3.91
C GLN A 191 21.28 -26.39 -3.75
N ASN A 192 22.14 -25.41 -3.47
CA ASN A 192 23.55 -25.64 -3.17
C ASN A 192 23.72 -26.44 -1.89
N ASP A 193 22.99 -26.07 -0.83
CA ASP A 193 22.98 -26.79 0.45
C ASP A 193 22.48 -28.24 0.28
N SER A 194 21.43 -28.43 -0.51
CA SER A 194 20.90 -29.75 -0.87
C SER A 194 21.95 -30.61 -1.61
N THR A 195 22.77 -29.99 -2.45
CA THR A 195 23.85 -30.68 -3.15
C THR A 195 24.95 -31.11 -2.18
N ALA A 196 25.35 -30.24 -1.25
CA ALA A 196 26.31 -30.58 -0.19
C ALA A 196 25.77 -31.70 0.72
N MET A 197 24.51 -31.63 1.14
CA MET A 197 23.84 -32.66 1.94
C MET A 197 23.82 -34.01 1.23
N LYS A 198 23.53 -34.03 -0.08
CA LYS A 198 23.62 -35.25 -0.91
C LYS A 198 25.04 -35.83 -0.91
N THR A 199 26.07 -34.99 -1.04
CA THR A 199 27.48 -35.45 -0.99
C THR A 199 27.83 -36.07 0.36
N ILE A 200 27.45 -35.45 1.47
CA ILE A 200 27.68 -35.99 2.82
C ILE A 200 26.97 -37.34 3.00
N ALA A 201 25.72 -37.46 2.53
CA ALA A 201 24.98 -38.71 2.58
C ALA A 201 25.67 -39.83 1.77
N VAL A 202 26.23 -39.51 0.59
CA VAL A 202 26.99 -40.49 -0.22
C VAL A 202 28.28 -40.92 0.49
N LEU A 203 29.03 -39.97 1.07
CA LEU A 203 30.26 -40.28 1.81
C LEU A 203 29.98 -41.18 3.03
N THR A 204 28.96 -40.85 3.81
CA THR A 204 28.55 -41.65 4.97
C THR A 204 28.11 -43.06 4.55
N LEU A 205 27.28 -43.20 3.51
CA LEU A 205 26.87 -44.51 2.98
C LEU A 205 28.05 -45.37 2.48
N THR A 206 29.12 -44.73 1.98
CA THR A 206 30.32 -45.40 1.46
C THR A 206 31.24 -45.84 2.59
N PHE A 207 31.50 -44.97 3.57
CA PHE A 207 32.48 -45.25 4.63
C PHE A 207 31.90 -46.04 5.80
N LEU A 208 30.62 -45.85 6.16
CA LEU A 208 30.00 -46.49 7.33
C LEU A 208 30.16 -48.03 7.34
N PRO A 209 29.95 -48.78 6.24
CA PRO A 209 30.11 -50.24 6.24
C PRO A 209 31.58 -50.65 6.43
N ALA A 210 32.51 -49.93 5.79
CA ALA A 210 33.94 -50.20 5.92
C ALA A 210 34.44 -49.91 7.35
N THR A 211 33.99 -48.81 7.96
CA THR A 211 34.32 -48.47 9.35
C THR A 211 33.71 -49.48 10.34
N PHE A 212 32.48 -49.94 10.12
CA PHE A 212 31.85 -50.98 10.94
C PHE A 212 32.63 -52.29 10.90
N VAL A 213 32.96 -52.77 9.69
CA VAL A 213 33.76 -53.98 9.49
C VAL A 213 35.14 -53.81 10.13
N SER A 214 35.80 -52.67 9.92
CA SER A 214 37.09 -52.35 10.55
C SER A 214 37.01 -52.40 12.09
N ALA A 215 35.98 -51.83 12.71
CA ALA A 215 35.81 -51.84 14.17
C ALA A 215 35.60 -53.25 14.73
N VAL A 216 34.77 -54.07 14.07
CA VAL A 216 34.53 -55.48 14.47
C VAL A 216 35.83 -56.28 14.42
N PHE A 217 36.65 -56.06 13.39
CA PHE A 217 37.85 -56.83 13.13
C PHE A 217 39.14 -56.25 13.77
N SER A 218 39.13 -54.99 14.17
CA SER A 218 40.25 -54.28 14.82
C SER A 218 40.65 -54.93 16.15
N MET A 219 39.68 -55.53 16.87
CA MET A 219 39.97 -56.26 18.11
C MET A 219 40.61 -57.64 17.88
N THR A 220 40.54 -58.19 16.67
CA THR A 220 40.93 -59.59 16.40
C THR A 220 42.18 -59.77 15.55
N PHE A 221 42.61 -58.76 14.79
CA PHE A 221 43.73 -58.90 13.83
C PHE A 221 45.08 -58.30 14.27
N PHE A 222 45.12 -57.41 15.26
CA PHE A 222 46.38 -56.87 15.79
C PHE A 222 46.80 -57.68 17.03
N ASN A 223 47.65 -58.68 16.85
CA ASN A 223 48.35 -59.34 17.96
C ASN A 223 49.68 -58.61 18.20
N PHE A 224 49.75 -57.86 19.29
CA PHE A 224 51.00 -57.24 19.74
C PHE A 224 51.77 -58.28 20.55
N THR A 225 52.83 -58.84 19.96
CA THR A 225 53.74 -59.75 20.68
C THR A 225 54.87 -58.88 21.25
N PRO A 226 54.91 -58.57 22.57
CA PRO A 226 56.03 -57.83 23.15
C PRO A 226 57.31 -58.66 22.98
N GLY A 227 58.34 -58.04 22.38
CA GLY A 227 59.57 -58.73 21.99
C GLY A 227 60.38 -59.20 23.20
N ASN A 228 60.76 -60.48 23.20
CA ASN A 228 61.86 -60.98 24.03
C ASN A 228 63.14 -61.07 23.20
N GLU A 229 64.20 -60.49 23.77
CA GLU A 229 65.67 -60.42 23.53
C GLU A 229 66.37 -60.99 22.26
N ALA A 230 65.70 -61.55 21.25
CA ALA A 230 66.37 -62.12 20.06
C ALA A 230 65.91 -61.52 18.71
N HIS A 231 64.81 -60.77 18.66
CA HIS A 231 64.32 -60.18 17.41
C HIS A 231 63.82 -58.75 17.62
N PRO A 232 64.21 -57.79 16.76
CA PRO A 232 63.79 -56.40 16.88
C PRO A 232 62.26 -56.30 16.69
N GLU A 233 61.65 -55.35 17.40
CA GLU A 233 60.21 -55.11 17.44
C GLU A 233 59.61 -55.03 16.02
N ALA A 234 58.95 -56.11 15.59
CA ALA A 234 58.31 -56.17 14.29
C ALA A 234 56.80 -55.97 14.46
N TRP A 235 56.28 -54.92 13.83
CA TRP A 235 54.85 -54.77 13.60
C TRP A 235 54.39 -55.90 12.65
N VAL A 236 53.94 -57.04 13.20
CA VAL A 236 53.46 -58.17 12.39
C VAL A 236 52.00 -57.93 12.01
N VAL A 237 51.77 -57.53 10.75
CA VAL A 237 50.42 -57.49 10.16
C VAL A 237 49.95 -58.94 9.93
N SER A 238 48.77 -59.31 10.43
CA SER A 238 48.21 -60.66 10.27
C SER A 238 47.95 -61.00 8.80
N GLU A 239 48.35 -62.21 8.36
CA GLU A 239 48.12 -62.72 6.99
C GLU A 239 46.62 -62.77 6.58
N LYS A 240 45.70 -62.67 7.53
CA LYS A 240 44.25 -62.73 7.30
C LYS A 240 43.60 -61.38 6.93
N ILE A 241 44.39 -60.33 6.69
CA ILE A 241 43.90 -59.00 6.30
C ILE A 241 43.03 -59.02 5.02
N TRP A 242 43.16 -60.05 4.18
CA TRP A 242 42.31 -60.22 2.99
C TRP A 242 40.81 -60.40 3.31
N ILE A 243 40.48 -60.96 4.49
CA ILE A 243 39.08 -61.16 4.93
C ILE A 243 38.33 -59.82 5.09
N TYR A 244 39.04 -58.76 5.51
CA TYR A 244 38.48 -57.42 5.59
C TYR A 244 37.94 -56.95 4.23
N TRP A 245 38.73 -57.11 3.16
CA TRP A 245 38.35 -56.69 1.80
C TRP A 245 37.18 -57.51 1.26
N VAL A 246 37.16 -58.82 1.54
CA VAL A 246 36.10 -59.74 1.10
C VAL A 246 34.74 -59.41 1.72
N ILE A 247 34.70 -58.89 2.95
CA ILE A 247 33.44 -58.58 3.64
C ILE A 247 33.03 -57.12 3.42
N SER A 248 33.99 -56.18 3.49
CA SER A 248 33.73 -54.74 3.39
C SER A 248 33.22 -54.33 2.01
N LEU A 249 33.79 -54.89 0.94
CA LEU A 249 33.50 -54.47 -0.43
C LEU A 249 32.09 -54.89 -0.92
N PRO A 250 31.61 -56.13 -0.66
CA PRO A 250 30.21 -56.47 -0.95
C PRO A 250 29.22 -55.68 -0.12
N LEU A 251 29.53 -55.44 1.17
CA LEU A 251 28.63 -54.72 2.07
C LEU A 251 28.40 -53.28 1.61
N THR A 252 29.46 -52.59 1.16
CA THR A 252 29.35 -51.23 0.58
C THR A 252 28.58 -51.22 -0.75
N ILE A 253 28.74 -52.24 -1.61
CA ILE A 253 27.95 -52.36 -2.84
C ILE A 253 26.46 -52.53 -2.50
N VAL A 254 26.12 -53.39 -1.52
CA VAL A 254 24.73 -53.62 -1.10
C VAL A 254 24.09 -52.35 -0.53
N THR A 255 24.80 -51.59 0.32
CA THR A 255 24.24 -50.34 0.88
C THR A 255 24.00 -49.28 -0.19
N ILE A 256 24.92 -49.12 -1.15
CA ILE A 256 24.76 -48.17 -2.27
C ILE A 256 23.61 -48.61 -3.19
N LEU A 257 23.52 -49.90 -3.54
CA LEU A 257 22.43 -50.43 -4.37
C LEU A 257 21.06 -50.24 -3.71
N PHE A 258 20.96 -50.51 -2.40
CA PHE A 258 19.74 -50.30 -1.64
C PHE A 258 19.30 -48.83 -1.67
N TRP A 259 20.23 -47.90 -1.43
CA TRP A 259 19.97 -46.46 -1.52
C TRP A 259 19.51 -46.05 -2.92
N PHE A 260 20.18 -46.54 -3.97
CA PHE A 260 19.84 -46.20 -5.35
C PHE A 260 18.45 -46.71 -5.75
N MET A 261 18.10 -47.94 -5.36
CA MET A 261 16.77 -48.51 -5.57
C MET A 261 15.68 -47.76 -4.80
N TRP A 262 15.94 -47.42 -3.53
CA TRP A 262 15.03 -46.63 -2.71
C TRP A 262 14.77 -45.26 -3.33
N ARG A 263 15.85 -44.59 -3.74
CA ARG A 263 15.80 -43.26 -4.37
C ARG A 263 15.00 -43.27 -5.66
N ARG A 264 15.25 -44.23 -6.57
CA ARG A 264 14.46 -44.38 -7.81
C ARG A 264 12.98 -44.64 -7.56
N LYS A 265 12.63 -45.37 -6.51
CA LYS A 265 11.23 -45.70 -6.20
C LYS A 265 10.45 -44.51 -5.62
N PHE A 266 11.12 -43.60 -4.90
CA PHE A 266 10.50 -42.43 -4.28
C PHE A 266 10.53 -41.17 -5.15
N GLU A 267 11.55 -40.96 -5.99
CA GLU A 267 11.61 -39.80 -6.92
C GLU A 267 10.76 -39.98 -8.19
N GLY A 268 10.17 -41.17 -8.42
CA GLY A 268 9.34 -41.49 -9.59
C GLY A 268 7.82 -41.36 -9.41
N ARG A 269 7.35 -40.72 -8.33
CA ARG A 269 5.95 -40.34 -8.09
C ARG A 269 5.87 -38.84 -7.85
#